data_AF-A0A498RBT8-F1
#
_entry.id   AF-A0A498RBT8-F1
#
_cell.length_a   1.000
_cell.length_b   1.000
_cell.length_c   1.000
_cell.angle_alpha   90.00
_cell.angle_beta   90.00
_cell.angle_gamma   90.00
#
_symmetry.space_group_name_H-M   'P 1'
#
loop_
_entity.id
_entity.type
_entity.pdbx_description
1 polymer ?
#
loop_
_entity_poly.entity_id
_entity_poly.type
_entity_poly.pdbx_seq_one_letter_code
_entity_poly.pdbx_strand_id
1 'polypeptide(L)' 'MSTPITPELINRINELARKQKTAGLSAEEQDEQARLRRIYIDNIKEQVRAQLDAVRKDPHPDHCDCGCHHQH' A
#
# COMPACT_ATOMS: atom_id res chain seq x y z
N MET A 1 -16.92 0.16 4.01
CA MET A 1 -16.01 -0.58 4.89
C MET A 1 -14.83 -1.04 4.04
N SER A 2 -13.62 -0.50 4.25
CA SER A 2 -12.43 -0.96 3.53
C SER A 2 -12.11 -2.39 3.98
N THR A 3 -12.09 -3.33 3.03
CA THR A 3 -11.73 -4.73 3.32
C THR A 3 -10.26 -4.79 3.70
N PRO A 4 -9.87 -5.31 4.87
CA PRO A 4 -8.48 -5.34 5.29
C PRO A 4 -7.63 -6.19 4.33
N ILE A 5 -6.37 -5.78 4.11
CA ILE A 5 -5.41 -6.60 3.36
C ILE A 5 -5.11 -7.86 4.18
N THR A 6 -5.55 -9.02 3.68
CA THR A 6 -5.24 -10.33 4.28
C THR A 6 -4.15 -11.04 3.46
N PRO A 7 -3.36 -11.93 4.10
CA PRO A 7 -2.41 -12.77 3.38
C PRO A 7 -3.10 -13.65 2.32
N GLU A 8 -4.34 -14.07 2.56
CA GLU A 8 -5.16 -14.82 1.61
C GLU A 8 -5.44 -14.02 0.32
N LEU A 9 -5.76 -12.73 0.44
CA LEU A 9 -5.98 -11.84 -0.71
C LEU A 9 -4.70 -11.71 -1.55
N ILE A 10 -3.54 -11.54 -0.90
CA ILE A 10 -2.25 -11.42 -1.60
C ILE A 10 -1.91 -12.74 -2.30
N ASN A 11 -2.12 -13.87 -1.64
CA ASN A 11 -1.89 -15.20 -2.22
C ASN A 11 -2.77 -15.40 -3.46
N ARG A 12 -4.06 -15.05 -3.38
CA ARG A 12 -4.98 -15.15 -4.51
C ARG A 12 -4.54 -14.28 -5.70
N ILE A 13 -4.12 -13.05 -5.46
CA ILE A 13 -3.56 -12.17 -6.50
C ILE A 13 -2.33 -12.82 -7.16
N ASN A 14 -1.45 -13.43 -6.37
CA ASN A 14 -0.23 -14.09 -6.87
C ASN A 14 -0.55 -15.35 -7.69
N GLU A 15 -1.52 -16.16 -7.26
CA GLU A 15 -2.00 -17.32 -8.00
C GLU A 15 -2.54 -16.92 -9.38
N LEU A 16 -3.44 -15.92 -9.41
CA LEU A 16 -3.99 -15.39 -10.66
C LEU A 16 -2.89 -14.79 -11.55
N ALA A 17 -1.92 -14.08 -10.97
CA ALA A 17 -0.79 -13.53 -11.72
C ALA A 17 0.12 -14.61 -12.31
N ARG A 18 0.34 -15.73 -11.60
CA ARG A 18 1.10 -16.87 -12.12
C ARG A 18 0.34 -17.54 -13.27
N LYS A 19 -0.95 -17.78 -13.09
CA LYS A 19 -1.81 -18.38 -14.12
C LYS A 19 -1.87 -17.52 -15.39
N GLN A 20 -1.96 -16.21 -15.24
CA GLN A 20 -1.88 -15.25 -16.35
C GLN A 20 -0.61 -15.40 -17.19
N LYS A 21 0.54 -15.62 -16.53
CA LYS A 21 1.84 -15.76 -17.20
C LYS A 21 2.04 -17.11 -17.88
N THR A 22 1.43 -18.18 -17.37
CA THR A 22 1.67 -19.54 -17.87
C THR A 22 0.62 -20.00 -18.87
N ALA A 23 -0.66 -19.88 -18.52
CA ALA A 23 -1.78 -20.43 -19.27
C ALA A 23 -2.76 -19.37 -19.77
N GLY A 24 -2.64 -18.13 -19.29
CA GLY A 24 -3.64 -17.08 -19.49
C GLY A 24 -4.77 -17.15 -18.45
N LEU A 25 -5.51 -16.06 -18.32
CA LEU A 25 -6.66 -15.96 -17.41
C LEU A 25 -7.97 -15.99 -18.22
N SER A 26 -8.98 -16.68 -17.69
CA SER A 26 -10.35 -16.53 -18.21
C SER A 26 -10.89 -15.12 -17.93
N ALA A 27 -11.97 -14.73 -18.61
CA ALA A 27 -12.60 -13.42 -18.38
C ALA A 27 -13.04 -13.22 -16.91
N GLU A 28 -13.56 -14.28 -16.28
CA GLU A 28 -13.97 -14.26 -14.87
C GLU A 28 -12.77 -14.07 -13.93
N GLU A 29 -11.67 -14.75 -14.21
CA GLU A 29 -10.45 -14.64 -13.40
C GLU A 29 -9.75 -13.28 -13.59
N GLN A 30 -9.87 -12.67 -14.76
CA GLN A 30 -9.40 -11.30 -14.99
C GLN A 30 -10.21 -10.29 -14.18
N ASP A 31 -11.53 -10.44 -14.12
CA ASP A 31 -12.40 -9.59 -13.29
C ASP A 31 -12.07 -9.76 -11.79
N GLU A 32 -11.91 -11.01 -11.34
CA GLU A 32 -11.49 -11.33 -9.98
C GLU A 32 -10.14 -10.67 -9.66
N GLN A 33 -9.14 -10.83 -10.54
CA GLN A 33 -7.82 -10.23 -10.36
C GLN A 33 -7.90 -8.69 -10.31
N ALA A 34 -8.69 -8.07 -11.18
CA ALA A 34 -8.88 -6.62 -11.22
C ALA A 34 -9.52 -6.10 -9.93
N ARG A 35 -10.57 -6.78 -9.45
CA ARG A 35 -11.25 -6.45 -8.19
C ARG A 35 -10.32 -6.57 -7.00
N LEU A 36 -9.58 -7.68 -6.90
CA LEU A 36 -8.62 -7.89 -5.80
C LEU A 36 -7.49 -6.87 -5.81
N ARG A 37 -6.95 -6.53 -7.00
CA ARG A 37 -5.93 -5.47 -7.13
C ARG A 37 -6.46 -4.10 -6.71
N ARG A 38 -7.70 -3.77 -7.04
CA ARG A 38 -8.34 -2.51 -6.62
C ARG A 38 -8.38 -2.40 -5.10
N ILE A 39 -8.88 -3.45 -4.44
CA ILE A 39 -8.96 -3.53 -2.97
C ILE A 39 -7.57 -3.37 -2.35
N TYR A 40 -6.56 -4.05 -2.87
CA TYR A 40 -5.19 -3.94 -2.39
C TYR A 40 -4.65 -2.50 -2.51
N ILE A 41 -4.77 -1.90 -3.70
CA ILE A 41 -4.25 -0.54 -3.96
C ILE A 41 -4.93 0.49 -3.06
N ASP A 42 -6.25 0.42 -2.91
CA ASP A 42 -7.00 1.39 -2.10
C ASP A 42 -6.57 1.31 -0.62
N ASN A 43 -6.41 0.10 -0.08
CA ASN A 43 -5.88 -0.07 1.27
C ASN A 43 -4.44 0.42 1.42
N ILE A 44 -3.54 0.09 0.48
CA ILE A 44 -2.15 0.57 0.52
C ILE A 44 -2.10 2.10 0.47
N LYS A 45 -2.93 2.74 -0.35
CA LYS A 45 -3.02 4.21 -0.39
C LYS A 45 -3.44 4.80 0.95
N GLU A 46 -4.43 4.21 1.61
CA GLU A 46 -4.87 4.64 2.95
C GLU A 46 -3.75 4.46 3.98
N GLN A 47 -3.08 3.32 3.99
CA GLN A 47 -1.94 3.05 4.89
C GLN A 47 -0.78 4.03 4.66
N VAL A 48 -0.40 4.29 3.41
CA VAL A 48 0.67 5.23 3.08
C VAL A 48 0.31 6.64 3.52
N ARG A 49 -0.93 7.09 3.30
CA ARG A 49 -1.39 8.40 3.79
C ARG A 49 -1.33 8.51 5.31
N ALA A 50 -1.75 7.47 6.03
CA ALA A 50 -1.69 7.44 7.49
C ALA A 50 -0.23 7.50 7.99
N GLN A 51 0.69 6.78 7.35
CA GLN A 51 2.11 6.84 7.68
C GLN A 51 2.70 8.24 7.41
N LEU A 52 2.33 8.89 6.31
CA LEU A 52 2.80 10.25 6.00
C LEU A 52 2.26 11.31 6.98
N ASP A 53 1.01 11.19 7.43
CA ASP A 53 0.47 12.09 8.46
C ASP A 53 1.17 11.91 9.81
N ALA A 54 1.51 10.65 10.15
CA ALA A 54 2.27 10.33 11.36
C ALA A 54 3.70 10.89 11.33
N VAL A 55 4.38 10.86 10.17
CA VAL A 55 5.75 11.37 10.01
C VAL A 55 5.83 12.91 10.06
N ARG A 56 4.73 13.63 9.85
CA ARG A 56 4.75 15.11 9.78
C ARG A 56 4.62 15.82 11.14
N LYS A 57 4.64 15.11 12.27
CA LYS A 57 4.43 15.70 13.60
C LYS A 57 5.61 15.42 14.52
N ASP A 58 6.78 15.92 14.14
CA ASP A 58 7.74 16.38 15.13
C ASP A 58 7.38 17.84 15.43
N PRO A 59 6.61 18.15 16.49
CA PRO A 59 6.55 19.51 17.00
C PRO A 59 7.91 19.79 17.61
N HIS A 60 8.86 20.16 16.76
CA HIS A 60 10.11 20.69 17.24
C HIS A 60 9.76 22.01 17.95
N PRO A 61 10.01 22.12 19.26
CA PRO A 61 9.74 23.37 19.97
C PRO A 61 10.58 24.49 19.35
N ASP A 62 10.04 25.71 19.28
CA ASP A 62 10.68 26.89 18.65
C ASP A 62 12.11 27.21 19.18
N HIS A 63 12.56 26.55 20.25
CA HIS A 63 13.93 26.58 20.74
C HIS A 63 14.42 25.15 21.04
N CYS A 64 15.17 24.52 20.11
CA CYS A 64 15.96 23.32 20.40
C CYS A 64 17.44 23.65 20.40
N ASP A 65 18.15 23.09 21.39
CA ASP A 65 19.60 23.13 21.54
C ASP A 65 20.30 22.01 20.72
N CYS A 66 19.64 21.49 19.70
CA CYS A 66 20.21 20.52 18.78
C CYS A 66 20.95 21.29 17.67
N GLY A 67 22.30 21.28 17.71
CA GLY A 67 23.21 22.03 16.84
C GLY A 67 23.19 21.69 15.35
N CYS A 68 22.01 21.60 14.73
CA CYS A 68 21.80 21.29 13.32
C CYS A 68 21.79 22.53 12.39
N HIS A 69 22.31 23.68 12.85
CA HIS A 69 22.60 24.81 11.97
C HIS A 69 24.01 24.68 11.39
N HIS A 70 24.17 23.87 10.34
CA HIS A 70 25.30 24.07 9.43
C HIS A 70 24.79 24.23 8.00
N GLN A 71 24.83 25.49 7.57
CA GLN A 71 24.52 25.94 6.23
C GLN A 71 25.72 25.61 5.34
N HIS A 72 25.51 24.78 4.32
CA HIS A 72 26.36 24.70 3.14
C HIS A 72 25.56 24.22 1.94
#